data_AF-A0A668W289-F1
#
_entry.id   AF-A0A668W289-F1
#
_cell.length_a   1.000
_cell.length_b   1.000
_cell.length_c   1.000
_cell.angle_alpha   90.00
_cell.angle_beta   90.00
_cell.angle_gamma   90.00
#
_symmetry.space_group_name_H-M   'P 1'
#
loop_
_entity.id
_entity.type
_entity.pdbx_description
1 polymer ?
#
loop_
_entity_poly.entity_id
_entity_poly.type
_entity_poly.pdbx_seq_one_letter_code
_entity_poly.pdbx_strand_id
1 'polypeptide(L)'
;MLSLLLSAVLAVQAMAVLELNVPEQPVVALHSSDVVLNCSFNHTNPFNLSDLSVFWQLTDTQRSVHRYLEGHDQLADQAERFANRTRLFPNQLGLGNASLLLSRVVVADEGSYTCFVRVKDFGSAALLLQVAAPYSKPVVTLEPQSNLRPGDEVALTCVSYGGYPEGDVIWQDAGGRNLTENITTSVVANEEGLFTVTSVITVVLEPNSTYSCRLINPILGEEGYISVTVTGQNIAFPPVALWVTVGLAVCLLVLLIALAAVCRRKIKESCEEAKREAEEAKVLEEEEESKTGMISLKS
;
A
#
# COMPACT_ATOMS: atom_id res chain seq x y z
N MET A 1 7.55 46.16 76.47
CA MET A 1 6.62 46.37 75.34
C MET A 1 7.03 45.48 74.18
N LEU A 2 6.90 44.16 74.37
CA LEU A 2 7.43 43.13 73.46
C LEU A 2 6.36 42.05 73.27
N SER A 3 5.13 42.45 72.91
CA SER A 3 3.98 41.55 72.91
C SER A 3 2.98 41.79 71.76
N LEU A 4 3.41 42.35 70.63
CA LEU A 4 2.49 42.66 69.52
C LEU A 4 3.03 42.29 68.11
N LEU A 5 3.97 41.36 68.01
CA LEU A 5 4.46 40.89 66.72
C LEU A 5 4.56 39.36 66.71
N LEU A 6 3.42 38.65 66.65
CA LEU A 6 3.33 37.30 66.07
C LEU A 6 1.87 36.82 66.03
N SER A 7 1.14 37.15 64.95
CA SER A 7 0.02 36.32 64.43
C SER A 7 -0.68 36.97 63.23
N ALA A 8 0.08 37.42 62.23
CA ALA A 8 -0.48 37.52 60.89
C ALA A 8 -0.41 36.12 60.26
N VAL A 9 -1.37 35.26 60.62
CA VAL A 9 -1.60 34.01 59.91
C VAL A 9 -2.11 34.40 58.53
N LEU A 10 -1.28 34.26 57.50
CA LEU A 10 -1.76 34.25 56.12
C LEU A 10 -2.67 33.03 55.97
N ALA A 11 -3.98 33.23 56.08
CA ALA A 11 -4.94 32.27 55.57
C ALA A 11 -4.78 32.27 54.04
N VAL A 12 -4.00 31.33 53.51
CA VAL A 12 -4.09 30.94 52.11
C VAL A 12 -5.46 30.30 51.95
N GLN A 13 -6.47 31.09 51.59
CA GLN A 13 -7.73 30.53 51.10
C GLN A 13 -7.39 29.73 49.85
N ALA A 14 -7.41 28.40 49.98
CA ALA A 14 -7.42 27.53 48.81
C ALA A 14 -8.64 27.94 47.98
N MET A 15 -8.42 28.49 46.79
CA MET A 15 -9.51 28.73 45.87
C MET A 15 -10.12 27.37 45.55
N ALA A 16 -11.42 27.20 45.79
CA ALA A 16 -12.12 26.01 45.34
C ALA A 16 -12.02 25.97 43.81
N VAL A 17 -11.55 24.84 43.29
CA VAL A 17 -11.40 24.59 41.86
C VAL A 17 -12.56 23.71 41.44
N LEU A 18 -13.23 24.08 40.35
CA LEU A 18 -14.27 23.26 39.75
C LEU A 18 -13.58 22.16 38.92
N GLU A 19 -13.87 20.90 39.24
CA GLU A 19 -13.37 19.77 38.46
C GLU A 19 -14.23 19.57 37.21
N LEU A 20 -13.56 19.45 36.05
CA LEU A 20 -14.21 19.18 34.77
C LEU A 20 -13.86 17.77 34.31
N ASN A 21 -14.84 17.08 33.72
CA ASN A 21 -14.70 15.77 33.12
C ASN A 21 -14.64 15.92 31.60
N VAL A 22 -13.53 15.48 31.01
CA VAL A 22 -13.29 15.41 29.57
C VAL A 22 -12.75 14.02 29.20
N PRO A 23 -12.88 13.58 27.94
CA PRO A 23 -12.27 12.33 27.49
C PRO A 23 -10.75 12.34 27.65
N GLU A 24 -10.20 11.24 28.19
CA GLU A 24 -8.73 11.03 28.24
C GLU A 24 -8.15 10.63 26.88
N GLN A 25 -8.96 9.94 26.07
CA GLN A 25 -8.61 9.54 24.72
C GLN A 25 -9.03 10.61 23.71
N PRO A 26 -8.33 10.72 22.56
CA PRO A 26 -8.72 11.64 21.51
C PRO A 26 -10.15 11.37 21.01
N VAL A 27 -10.90 12.44 20.81
CA VAL A 27 -12.21 12.38 20.15
C VAL A 27 -11.97 12.31 18.66
N VAL A 28 -12.36 11.21 18.02
CA VAL A 28 -12.24 11.05 16.56
C VAL A 28 -13.49 11.59 15.88
N ALA A 29 -13.30 12.51 14.93
CA ALA A 29 -14.35 13.07 14.09
C ALA A 29 -14.13 12.70 12.63
N LEU A 30 -15.21 12.29 11.95
CA LEU A 30 -15.19 12.11 10.51
C LEU A 30 -15.23 13.47 9.81
N HIS A 31 -14.41 13.63 8.76
CA HIS A 31 -14.45 14.79 7.89
C HIS A 31 -15.88 15.03 7.35
N SER A 32 -16.28 16.29 7.24
CA SER A 32 -17.62 16.76 6.87
C SER A 32 -18.77 16.32 7.80
N SER A 33 -18.47 15.66 8.92
CA SER A 33 -19.48 15.24 9.90
C SER A 33 -19.50 16.17 11.11
N ASP A 34 -20.51 16.01 11.97
CA ASP A 34 -20.63 16.73 13.23
C ASP A 34 -20.00 15.91 14.37
N VAL A 35 -19.35 16.58 15.32
CA VAL A 35 -18.74 15.96 16.50
C VAL A 35 -19.12 16.71 17.77
N VAL A 36 -19.24 16.00 18.88
CA VAL A 36 -19.41 16.60 20.21
C VAL A 36 -18.09 16.52 20.97
N LEU A 37 -17.58 17.67 21.38
CA LEU A 37 -16.44 17.79 22.28
C LEU A 37 -16.96 17.79 23.72
N ASN A 38 -16.79 16.66 24.39
CA ASN A 38 -17.39 16.43 25.71
C ASN A 38 -16.68 17.24 26.79
N CYS A 39 -17.44 18.03 27.54
CA CYS A 39 -17.00 18.71 28.75
C CYS A 39 -18.17 18.74 29.72
N SER A 40 -18.03 18.10 30.87
CA SER A 40 -19.02 18.16 31.93
C SER A 40 -18.40 18.56 33.25
N PHE A 41 -19.23 19.04 34.16
CA PHE A 41 -18.82 19.44 35.50
C PHE A 41 -19.87 19.05 36.50
N ASN A 42 -19.42 18.68 37.70
CA ASN A 42 -20.32 18.38 38.80
C ASN A 42 -20.50 19.63 39.65
N HIS A 43 -21.73 19.89 40.06
CA HIS A 43 -22.04 20.97 40.97
C HIS A 43 -23.10 20.54 41.99
N THR A 44 -22.92 21.01 43.22
CA THR A 44 -23.68 20.53 44.39
C THR A 44 -24.89 21.40 44.74
N ASN A 45 -24.96 22.64 44.26
CA ASN A 45 -26.04 23.57 44.55
C ASN A 45 -26.82 23.91 43.25
N PRO A 46 -28.04 24.42 43.31
CA PRO A 46 -28.66 25.03 42.13
C PRO A 46 -27.99 26.39 41.84
N PHE A 47 -27.85 26.74 40.56
CA PHE A 47 -27.37 28.05 40.10
C PHE A 47 -28.23 28.57 38.95
N ASN A 48 -28.22 29.88 38.73
CA ASN A 48 -28.85 30.46 37.54
C ASN A 48 -27.90 30.42 36.36
N LEU A 49 -28.42 30.22 35.14
CA LEU A 49 -27.59 30.23 33.93
C LEU A 49 -26.92 31.60 33.67
N SER A 50 -27.41 32.69 34.27
CA SER A 50 -26.74 33.99 34.27
C SER A 50 -25.40 33.98 35.01
N ASP A 51 -25.24 33.09 35.98
CA ASP A 51 -24.04 32.97 36.81
C ASP A 51 -23.01 32.01 36.18
N LEU A 52 -23.43 31.28 35.13
CA LEU A 52 -22.58 30.34 34.39
C LEU A 52 -21.83 31.05 33.27
N SER A 53 -20.53 30.81 33.22
CA SER A 53 -19.70 31.12 32.06
C SER A 53 -19.13 29.83 31.50
N VAL A 54 -19.29 29.60 30.19
CA VAL A 54 -18.61 28.53 29.45
C VAL A 54 -17.79 29.16 28.35
N PHE A 55 -16.51 28.78 28.26
CA PHE A 55 -15.62 29.25 27.21
C PHE A 55 -14.86 28.09 26.61
N TRP A 56 -14.99 27.93 25.29
CA TRP A 56 -14.19 27.03 24.49
C TRP A 56 -13.17 27.83 23.70
N GLN A 57 -11.92 27.39 23.72
CA GLN A 57 -10.85 27.95 22.90
C GLN A 57 -9.92 26.85 22.38
N LEU A 58 -9.17 27.18 21.33
CA LEU A 58 -8.02 26.37 20.94
C LEU A 58 -6.92 26.50 22.01
N THR A 59 -6.37 25.35 22.43
CA THR A 59 -5.39 25.31 23.53
C THR A 59 -4.10 26.05 23.19
N ASP A 60 -3.64 25.91 21.95
CA ASP A 60 -2.36 26.39 21.42
C ASP A 60 -2.38 27.88 21.08
N THR A 61 -3.43 28.35 20.41
CA THR A 61 -3.55 29.72 19.90
C THR A 61 -4.42 30.61 20.76
N GLN A 62 -5.14 30.05 21.73
CA GLN A 62 -6.11 30.74 22.59
C GLN A 62 -7.24 31.44 21.80
N ARG A 63 -7.43 31.09 20.53
CA ARG A 63 -8.50 31.63 19.69
C ARG A 63 -9.85 31.12 20.20
N SER A 64 -10.81 32.04 20.33
CA SER A 64 -12.16 31.71 20.79
C SER A 64 -12.88 30.79 19.80
N VAL A 65 -13.42 29.69 20.32
CA VAL A 65 -14.22 28.71 19.57
C VAL A 65 -15.71 28.94 19.84
N HIS A 66 -16.09 29.14 21.11
CA HIS A 66 -17.46 29.43 21.51
C HIS A 66 -17.48 30.04 22.92
N ARG A 67 -18.37 31.00 23.19
CA ARG A 67 -18.53 31.62 24.51
C ARG A 67 -20.00 31.69 24.89
N TYR A 68 -20.28 31.39 26.14
CA TYR A 68 -21.58 31.56 26.80
C TYR A 68 -21.38 32.35 28.08
N LEU A 69 -22.09 33.46 28.21
CA LEU A 69 -22.01 34.38 29.36
C LEU A 69 -23.38 35.04 29.56
N GLU A 70 -23.75 35.37 30.79
CA GLU A 70 -24.99 36.10 31.09
C GLU A 70 -26.24 35.39 30.50
N GLY A 71 -26.24 34.07 30.48
CA GLY A 71 -27.38 33.26 30.04
C GLY A 71 -27.54 33.10 28.51
N HIS A 72 -26.59 33.56 27.70
CA HIS A 72 -26.67 33.48 26.24
C HIS A 72 -25.31 33.35 25.53
N ASP A 73 -25.33 32.95 24.26
CA ASP A 73 -24.14 32.82 23.42
C ASP A 73 -23.57 34.22 23.09
N GLN A 74 -22.24 34.36 23.20
CA GLN A 74 -21.49 35.61 23.01
C GLN A 74 -20.43 35.43 21.92
N LEU A 75 -20.84 35.48 20.66
CA LEU A 75 -20.03 35.03 19.52
C LEU A 75 -19.29 36.16 18.78
N ALA A 76 -19.28 37.39 19.31
CA ALA A 76 -18.64 38.54 18.65
C ALA A 76 -17.13 38.34 18.41
N ASP A 77 -16.43 37.70 19.34
CA ASP A 77 -14.99 37.41 19.26
C ASP A 77 -14.68 35.99 18.74
N GLN A 78 -15.69 35.27 18.24
CA GLN A 78 -15.51 33.92 17.73
C GLN A 78 -14.57 33.94 16.51
N ALA A 79 -13.59 33.04 16.48
CA ALA A 79 -12.74 32.93 15.30
C ALA A 79 -13.57 32.50 14.08
N GLU A 80 -13.38 33.19 12.96
CA GLU A 80 -14.21 33.12 11.75
C GLU A 80 -14.46 31.68 11.27
N ARG A 81 -13.45 30.80 11.35
CA ARG A 81 -13.55 29.39 10.93
C ARG A 81 -14.60 28.56 11.70
N PHE A 82 -15.05 29.03 12.86
CA PHE A 82 -16.06 28.37 13.71
C PHE A 82 -17.46 29.00 13.59
N ALA A 83 -17.58 30.11 12.87
CA ALA A 83 -18.84 30.82 12.68
C ALA A 83 -19.90 29.88 12.09
N ASN A 84 -21.10 29.86 12.68
CA ASN A 84 -22.22 29.00 12.28
C ASN A 84 -21.92 27.49 12.26
N ARG A 85 -20.89 27.06 13.02
CA ARG A 85 -20.47 25.66 13.15
C ARG A 85 -20.47 25.18 14.59
N THR A 86 -20.58 26.05 15.58
CA THR A 86 -20.52 25.65 16.99
C THR A 86 -21.83 25.91 17.73
N ARG A 87 -22.17 25.04 18.67
CA ARG A 87 -23.37 25.16 19.49
C ARG A 87 -23.18 24.46 20.83
N LEU A 88 -23.64 25.07 21.92
CA LEU A 88 -23.77 24.39 23.22
C LEU A 88 -25.13 23.69 23.34
N PHE A 89 -25.39 23.06 24.49
CA PHE A 89 -26.68 22.45 24.80
C PHE A 89 -27.38 23.24 25.92
N PRO A 90 -28.10 24.36 25.62
CA PRO A 90 -28.64 25.26 26.64
C PRO A 90 -29.45 24.57 27.73
N ASN A 91 -30.30 23.60 27.34
CA ASN A 91 -31.15 22.85 28.27
C ASN A 91 -30.38 21.87 29.17
N GLN A 92 -29.09 21.64 28.90
CA GLN A 92 -28.24 20.73 29.66
C GLN A 92 -27.12 21.46 30.42
N LEU A 93 -26.91 22.77 30.18
CA LEU A 93 -25.91 23.58 30.89
C LEU A 93 -26.15 23.59 32.40
N GLY A 94 -27.40 23.73 32.84
CA GLY A 94 -27.77 23.69 34.26
C GLY A 94 -27.63 22.30 34.89
N LEU A 95 -27.51 21.25 34.07
CA LEU A 95 -27.24 19.88 34.50
C LEU A 95 -25.75 19.53 34.47
N GLY A 96 -24.88 20.52 34.23
CA GLY A 96 -23.43 20.31 34.20
C GLY A 96 -22.87 19.91 32.84
N ASN A 97 -23.65 19.97 31.75
CA ASN A 97 -23.15 19.66 30.41
C ASN A 97 -22.71 20.93 29.67
N ALA A 98 -21.39 21.16 29.61
CA ALA A 98 -20.75 22.24 28.87
C ALA A 98 -20.18 21.81 27.51
N SER A 99 -20.61 20.65 26.99
CA SER A 99 -20.09 20.08 25.75
C SER A 99 -20.41 20.94 24.54
N LEU A 100 -19.51 20.93 23.56
CA LEU A 100 -19.62 21.71 22.34
C LEU A 100 -19.93 20.81 21.15
N LEU A 101 -21.02 21.08 20.44
CA LEU A 101 -21.22 20.56 19.10
C LEU A 101 -20.41 21.39 18.11
N LEU A 102 -19.54 20.73 17.33
CA LEU A 102 -18.84 21.30 16.19
C LEU A 102 -19.33 20.61 14.91
N SER A 103 -19.93 21.38 14.00
CA SER A 103 -20.54 20.88 12.77
C SER A 103 -19.62 20.99 11.56
N ARG A 104 -19.78 20.05 10.62
CA ARG A 104 -19.03 20.00 9.35
C ARG A 104 -17.52 20.06 9.56
N VAL A 105 -16.97 19.16 10.37
CA VAL A 105 -15.54 19.11 10.74
C VAL A 105 -14.65 19.06 9.50
N VAL A 106 -13.58 19.86 9.48
CA VAL A 106 -12.55 19.87 8.45
C VAL A 106 -11.19 19.49 9.05
N VAL A 107 -10.21 19.11 8.22
CA VAL A 107 -8.86 18.72 8.69
C VAL A 107 -8.23 19.79 9.58
N ALA A 108 -8.39 21.07 9.23
CA ALA A 108 -7.85 22.19 10.01
C ALA A 108 -8.46 22.32 11.42
N ASP A 109 -9.56 21.64 11.74
CA ASP A 109 -10.12 21.62 13.09
C ASP A 109 -9.38 20.67 14.04
N GLU A 110 -8.57 19.74 13.52
CA GLU A 110 -7.72 18.87 14.33
C GLU A 110 -6.86 19.67 15.29
N GLY A 111 -6.79 19.23 16.55
CA GLY A 111 -6.00 19.92 17.57
C GLY A 111 -6.59 19.82 18.97
N SER A 112 -5.96 20.51 19.90
CA SER A 112 -6.38 20.53 21.31
C SER A 112 -7.33 21.69 21.59
N TYR A 113 -8.39 21.38 22.34
CA TYR A 113 -9.42 22.32 22.74
C TYR A 113 -9.51 22.37 24.27
N THR A 114 -9.54 23.57 24.84
CA THR A 114 -9.75 23.77 26.27
C THR A 114 -11.15 24.26 26.54
N CYS A 115 -11.86 23.54 27.39
CA CYS A 115 -13.13 23.94 27.99
C CYS A 115 -12.85 24.64 29.33
N PHE A 116 -13.39 25.84 29.50
CA PHE A 116 -13.37 26.59 30.74
C PHE A 116 -14.80 26.74 31.23
N VAL A 117 -15.03 26.43 32.49
CA VAL A 117 -16.33 26.60 33.14
C VAL A 117 -16.13 27.41 34.42
N ARG A 118 -16.99 28.41 34.59
CA ARG A 118 -17.08 29.19 35.81
C ARG A 118 -18.52 29.26 36.27
N VAL A 119 -18.74 28.92 37.54
CA VAL A 119 -19.99 29.25 38.24
C VAL A 119 -19.60 30.14 39.42
N LYS A 120 -19.56 29.60 40.63
CA LYS A 120 -18.88 30.23 41.78
C LYS A 120 -17.37 30.02 41.71
N ASP A 121 -17.00 28.78 41.42
CA ASP A 121 -15.63 28.31 41.28
C ASP A 121 -15.27 28.20 39.80
N PHE A 122 -13.97 28.06 39.50
CA PHE A 122 -13.45 28.00 38.14
C PHE A 122 -12.76 26.66 37.88
N GLY A 123 -12.98 26.13 36.69
CA GLY A 123 -12.39 24.88 36.21
C GLY A 123 -11.99 24.97 34.75
N SER A 124 -10.97 24.20 34.38
CA SER A 124 -10.54 24.08 32.98
C SER A 124 -10.00 22.68 32.72
N ALA A 125 -10.33 22.13 31.55
CA ALA A 125 -9.82 20.85 31.09
C ALA A 125 -9.69 20.88 29.57
N ALA A 126 -8.69 20.17 29.05
CA ALA A 126 -8.40 20.10 27.64
C ALA A 126 -8.61 18.69 27.10
N LEU A 127 -9.09 18.59 25.87
CA LEU A 127 -9.19 17.35 25.12
C LEU A 127 -8.53 17.49 23.75
N LEU A 128 -8.27 16.36 23.09
CA LEU A 128 -7.74 16.31 21.75
C LEU A 128 -8.84 15.90 20.76
N LEU A 129 -9.01 16.67 19.70
CA LEU A 129 -9.81 16.30 18.53
C LEU A 129 -8.86 15.76 17.47
N GLN A 130 -9.12 14.54 16.98
CA GLN A 130 -8.48 13.95 15.81
C GLN A 130 -9.50 13.89 14.67
N VAL A 131 -9.07 14.22 13.47
CA VAL A 131 -9.90 14.14 12.27
C VAL A 131 -9.51 12.91 11.49
N ALA A 132 -10.49 12.23 10.91
CA ALA A 132 -10.28 11.12 10.01
C ALA A 132 -11.18 11.23 8.79
N ALA A 133 -10.67 10.85 7.63
CA ALA A 133 -11.44 10.73 6.40
C ALA A 133 -11.16 9.37 5.76
N PRO A 134 -12.20 8.62 5.36
CA PRO A 134 -12.00 7.34 4.69
C PRO A 134 -11.42 7.57 3.30
N TYR A 135 -10.48 6.70 2.92
CA TYR A 135 -9.93 6.67 1.58
C TYR A 135 -10.95 6.10 0.58
N SER A 136 -10.92 6.58 -0.66
CA SER A 136 -11.68 5.94 -1.74
C SER A 136 -11.19 4.51 -1.99
N LYS A 137 -12.02 3.68 -2.62
CA LYS A 137 -11.55 2.35 -3.07
C LYS A 137 -10.32 2.53 -3.97
N PRO A 138 -9.19 1.82 -3.70
CA PRO A 138 -7.99 1.98 -4.49
C PRO A 138 -8.21 1.53 -5.94
N VAL A 139 -7.52 2.19 -6.87
CA VAL A 139 -7.49 1.84 -8.29
C VAL A 139 -6.06 1.48 -8.65
N VAL A 140 -5.87 0.36 -9.36
CA VAL A 140 -4.56 -0.06 -9.84
C VAL A 140 -4.50 0.07 -11.35
N THR A 141 -3.46 0.73 -11.84
CA THR A 141 -3.11 0.80 -13.26
C THR A 141 -1.78 0.06 -13.51
N LEU A 142 -1.60 -0.39 -14.74
CA LEU A 142 -0.44 -1.17 -15.19
C LEU A 142 0.24 -0.45 -16.35
N GLU A 143 1.56 -0.35 -16.31
CA GLU A 143 2.37 0.23 -17.38
C GLU A 143 3.60 -0.65 -17.69
N PRO A 144 3.83 -1.06 -18.96
CA PRO A 144 2.98 -0.85 -20.13
C PRO A 144 1.71 -1.72 -20.12
N GLN A 145 0.64 -1.25 -20.78
CA GLN A 145 -0.68 -1.90 -20.76
C GLN A 145 -0.85 -3.10 -21.71
N SER A 146 0.07 -3.30 -22.66
CA SER A 146 -0.10 -4.31 -23.73
C SER A 146 1.22 -4.94 -24.16
N ASN A 147 1.12 -6.05 -24.89
CA ASN A 147 2.26 -6.82 -25.43
C ASN A 147 3.21 -7.40 -24.37
N LEU A 148 2.68 -7.62 -23.16
CA LEU A 148 3.41 -8.12 -22.01
C LEU A 148 3.81 -9.58 -22.20
N ARG A 149 5.07 -9.88 -21.91
CA ARG A 149 5.65 -11.22 -21.93
C ARG A 149 6.15 -11.58 -20.54
N PRO A 150 6.15 -12.87 -20.17
CA PRO A 150 6.85 -13.31 -18.98
C PRO A 150 8.32 -12.88 -19.03
N GLY A 151 8.82 -12.27 -17.96
CA GLY A 151 10.15 -11.67 -17.87
C GLY A 151 10.20 -10.16 -18.12
N ASP A 152 9.12 -9.56 -18.62
CA ASP A 152 9.05 -8.09 -18.76
C ASP A 152 8.92 -7.42 -17.39
N GLU A 153 9.57 -6.26 -17.25
CA GLU A 153 9.44 -5.41 -16.08
C GLU A 153 8.25 -4.47 -16.26
N VAL A 154 7.33 -4.47 -15.29
CA VAL A 154 6.13 -3.64 -15.32
C VAL A 154 5.95 -2.84 -14.05
N ALA A 155 5.41 -1.65 -14.19
CA ALA A 155 5.02 -0.80 -13.08
C ALA A 155 3.51 -0.95 -12.79
N LEU A 156 3.19 -1.27 -11.55
CA LEU A 156 1.83 -1.25 -11.02
C LEU A 156 1.67 -0.02 -10.14
N THR A 157 0.71 0.84 -10.45
CA THR A 157 0.43 2.07 -9.71
C THR A 157 -0.91 1.95 -9.01
N CYS A 158 -0.92 1.96 -7.68
CA CYS A 158 -2.10 1.98 -6.83
C CYS A 158 -2.37 3.40 -6.35
N VAL A 159 -3.58 3.90 -6.60
CA VAL A 159 -3.99 5.25 -6.21
C VAL A 159 -5.27 5.21 -5.40
N SER A 160 -5.32 5.98 -4.33
CA SER A 160 -6.54 6.25 -3.56
C SER A 160 -6.61 7.72 -3.14
N TYR A 161 -7.83 8.24 -3.00
CA TYR A 161 -8.10 9.66 -2.86
C TYR A 161 -8.87 9.97 -1.58
N GLY A 162 -8.72 11.20 -1.10
CA GLY A 162 -9.61 11.84 -0.13
C GLY A 162 -9.49 11.37 1.31
N GLY A 163 -8.46 10.60 1.67
CA GLY A 163 -8.31 10.10 3.04
C GLY A 163 -7.48 11.01 3.94
N TYR A 164 -7.66 10.86 5.25
CA TYR A 164 -6.89 11.57 6.26
C TYR A 164 -6.89 10.73 7.56
N PRO A 165 -5.78 10.66 8.32
CA PRO A 165 -4.43 11.18 8.01
C PRO A 165 -3.75 10.34 6.90
N GLU A 166 -2.43 10.49 6.74
CA GLU A 166 -1.64 9.67 5.82
C GLU A 166 -1.86 8.17 6.12
N GLY A 167 -2.19 7.40 5.09
CA GLY A 167 -2.53 5.99 5.20
C GLY A 167 -1.37 5.06 4.86
N ASP A 168 -1.35 3.88 5.46
CA ASP A 168 -0.31 2.88 5.25
C ASP A 168 -0.63 2.01 4.02
N VAL A 169 0.32 1.93 3.07
CA VAL A 169 0.20 1.09 1.87
C VAL A 169 0.93 -0.22 2.07
N ILE A 170 0.25 -1.33 1.76
CA ILE A 170 0.82 -2.68 1.75
C ILE A 170 0.60 -3.31 0.38
N TRP A 171 1.70 -3.76 -0.23
CA TRP A 171 1.66 -4.58 -1.44
C TRP A 171 1.90 -6.06 -1.11
N GLN A 172 1.09 -6.95 -1.68
CA GLN A 172 1.28 -8.39 -1.54
C GLN A 172 1.10 -9.12 -2.88
N ASP A 173 1.84 -10.20 -3.09
CA ASP A 173 1.63 -11.12 -4.21
C ASP A 173 0.52 -12.16 -3.93
N ALA A 174 0.25 -13.04 -4.90
CA ALA A 174 -0.74 -14.10 -4.81
C ALA A 174 -0.48 -15.09 -3.64
N GLY A 175 0.78 -15.23 -3.22
CA GLY A 175 1.18 -16.06 -2.08
C GLY A 175 1.08 -15.33 -0.73
N GLY A 176 0.68 -14.06 -0.72
CA GLY A 176 0.59 -13.22 0.46
C GLY A 176 1.95 -12.66 0.92
N ARG A 177 3.03 -12.86 0.16
CA ARG A 177 4.34 -12.31 0.50
C ARG A 177 4.29 -10.79 0.39
N ASN A 178 4.80 -10.13 1.43
CA ASN A 178 4.86 -8.68 1.50
C ASN A 178 5.94 -8.14 0.53
N LEU A 179 5.55 -7.22 -0.34
CA LEU A 179 6.42 -6.59 -1.33
C LEU A 179 6.69 -5.10 -1.02
N THR A 180 6.24 -4.62 0.13
CA THR A 180 6.23 -3.21 0.53
C THR A 180 7.63 -2.61 0.70
N GLU A 181 8.69 -3.42 0.82
CA GLU A 181 10.07 -2.91 0.99
C GLU A 181 10.60 -2.13 -0.24
N ASN A 182 10.15 -2.49 -1.45
CA ASN A 182 10.67 -1.93 -2.71
C ASN A 182 9.61 -1.15 -3.48
N ILE A 183 8.83 -0.32 -2.77
CA ILE A 183 7.79 0.52 -3.36
C ILE A 183 8.17 1.99 -3.30
N THR A 184 7.64 2.78 -4.23
CA THR A 184 7.71 4.24 -4.17
C THR A 184 6.34 4.78 -3.82
N THR A 185 6.20 5.43 -2.67
CA THR A 185 4.97 6.10 -2.25
C THR A 185 5.10 7.61 -2.39
N SER A 186 4.02 8.25 -2.83
CA SER A 186 3.89 9.70 -2.86
C SER A 186 2.52 10.08 -2.31
N VAL A 187 2.50 11.16 -1.53
CA VAL A 187 1.33 11.64 -0.82
C VAL A 187 1.16 13.11 -1.15
N VAL A 188 -0.04 13.48 -1.61
CA VAL A 188 -0.35 14.86 -1.99
C VAL A 188 -1.63 15.29 -1.29
N ALA A 189 -1.59 16.41 -0.58
CA ALA A 189 -2.77 17.02 0.05
C ALA A 189 -3.52 17.91 -0.96
N ASN A 190 -4.84 17.88 -0.91
CA ASN A 190 -5.69 18.87 -1.59
C ASN A 190 -5.86 20.15 -0.73
N GLU A 191 -6.62 21.12 -1.23
CA GLU A 191 -6.91 22.38 -0.51
C GLU A 191 -7.69 22.19 0.81
N GLU A 192 -8.40 21.08 0.96
CA GLU A 192 -9.14 20.71 2.17
C GLU A 192 -8.25 19.98 3.20
N GLY A 193 -6.99 19.68 2.85
CA GLY A 193 -6.05 18.92 3.67
C GLY A 193 -6.18 17.40 3.54
N LEU A 194 -7.03 16.89 2.65
CA LEU A 194 -7.21 15.46 2.40
C LEU A 194 -6.12 14.92 1.48
N PHE A 195 -5.64 13.71 1.76
CA PHE A 195 -4.55 13.08 1.05
C PHE A 195 -5.01 12.22 -0.13
N THR A 196 -4.25 12.31 -1.20
CA THR A 196 -4.19 11.32 -2.28
C THR A 196 -2.89 10.54 -2.12
N VAL A 197 -3.00 9.23 -1.96
CA VAL A 197 -1.87 8.31 -1.80
C VAL A 197 -1.68 7.57 -3.12
N THR A 198 -0.47 7.68 -3.68
CA THR A 198 -0.05 6.97 -4.90
C THR A 198 1.15 6.11 -4.58
N SER A 199 1.04 4.80 -4.78
CA SER A 199 2.11 3.83 -4.55
C SER A 199 2.42 3.08 -5.84
N VAL A 200 3.70 3.01 -6.18
CA VAL A 200 4.20 2.33 -7.38
C VAL A 200 5.11 1.19 -6.96
N ILE A 201 4.86 0.00 -7.51
CA ILE A 201 5.75 -1.15 -7.42
C ILE A 201 6.18 -1.57 -8.82
N THR A 202 7.46 -1.93 -8.96
CA THR A 202 8.00 -2.49 -10.21
C THR A 202 8.24 -3.98 -10.01
N VAL A 203 7.67 -4.81 -10.90
CA VAL A 203 7.71 -6.27 -10.79
C VAL A 203 8.08 -6.90 -12.13
N VAL A 204 8.78 -8.04 -12.07
CA VAL A 204 9.03 -8.87 -13.24
C VAL A 204 7.86 -9.83 -13.42
N LEU A 205 7.23 -9.83 -14.59
CA LEU A 205 6.03 -10.62 -14.85
C LEU A 205 6.32 -12.12 -14.92
N GLU A 206 5.51 -12.89 -14.21
CA GLU A 206 5.40 -14.33 -14.42
C GLU A 206 4.14 -14.63 -15.28
N PRO A 207 3.95 -15.87 -15.77
CA PRO A 207 2.86 -16.19 -16.70
C PRO A 207 1.46 -15.87 -16.17
N ASN A 208 1.26 -15.93 -14.85
CA ASN A 208 0.00 -15.58 -14.19
C ASN A 208 0.27 -15.13 -12.75
N SER A 209 0.45 -13.84 -12.54
CA SER A 209 0.74 -13.27 -11.23
C SER A 209 -0.38 -12.33 -10.80
N THR A 210 -0.81 -12.47 -9.55
CA THR A 210 -1.77 -11.53 -8.94
C THR A 210 -1.06 -10.69 -7.91
N TYR A 211 -1.31 -9.39 -7.95
CA TYR A 211 -0.79 -8.41 -7.02
C TYR A 211 -1.96 -7.72 -6.33
N SER A 212 -1.81 -7.44 -5.05
CA SER A 212 -2.81 -6.74 -4.26
C SER A 212 -2.20 -5.53 -3.58
N CYS A 213 -2.97 -4.45 -3.62
CA CYS A 213 -2.68 -3.21 -2.91
C CYS A 213 -3.73 -3.04 -1.81
N ARG A 214 -3.26 -2.84 -0.59
CA ARG A 214 -4.09 -2.54 0.57
C ARG A 214 -3.67 -1.21 1.18
N LEU A 215 -4.62 -0.32 1.37
CA LEU A 215 -4.42 1.00 1.99
C LEU A 215 -5.21 1.05 3.30
N ILE A 216 -4.53 1.36 4.40
CA ILE A 216 -5.10 1.32 5.75
C ILE A 216 -5.17 2.75 6.30
N ASN A 217 -6.35 3.17 6.76
CA ASN A 217 -6.46 4.40 7.55
C ASN A 217 -6.09 4.09 9.01
N PRO A 218 -5.03 4.71 9.58
CA PRO A 218 -4.51 4.34 10.90
C PRO A 218 -5.44 4.71 12.06
N ILE A 219 -6.38 5.65 11.85
CA ILE A 219 -7.34 6.07 12.89
C ILE A 219 -8.62 5.24 12.79
N LEU A 220 -9.15 5.05 11.58
CA LEU A 220 -10.42 4.34 11.38
C LEU A 220 -10.24 2.81 11.42
N GLY A 221 -9.03 2.31 11.14
CA GLY A 221 -8.77 0.89 10.93
C GLY A 221 -9.44 0.33 9.68
N GLU A 222 -10.08 1.17 8.87
CA GLU A 222 -10.68 0.81 7.59
C GLU A 222 -9.59 0.52 6.56
N GLU A 223 -9.80 -0.53 5.78
CA GLU A 223 -8.90 -0.93 4.70
C GLU A 223 -9.57 -0.82 3.33
N GLY A 224 -8.96 -0.06 2.44
CA GLY A 224 -9.21 -0.13 1.00
C GLY A 224 -8.37 -1.25 0.39
N TYR A 225 -8.98 -2.15 -0.37
CA TYR A 225 -8.29 -3.28 -0.98
C TYR A 225 -8.63 -3.43 -2.46
N ILE A 226 -7.64 -3.77 -3.28
CA ILE A 226 -7.82 -4.20 -4.66
C ILE A 226 -6.77 -5.24 -5.04
N SER A 227 -7.15 -6.21 -5.86
CA SER A 227 -6.25 -7.17 -6.49
C SER A 227 -6.36 -7.11 -8.01
N VAL A 228 -5.23 -7.26 -8.68
CA VAL A 228 -5.11 -7.27 -10.14
C VAL A 228 -4.28 -8.45 -10.56
N THR A 229 -4.80 -9.22 -11.51
CA THR A 229 -4.09 -10.34 -12.14
C THR A 229 -3.50 -9.86 -13.47
N VAL A 230 -2.18 -10.02 -13.62
CA VAL A 230 -1.46 -9.70 -14.84
C VAL A 230 -1.05 -10.99 -15.52
N THR A 231 -1.44 -11.15 -16.78
CA THR A 231 -1.13 -12.34 -17.58
C THR A 231 -0.16 -11.97 -18.70
N GLY A 232 1.01 -12.61 -18.70
CA GLY A 232 1.94 -12.53 -19.81
C GLY A 232 1.41 -13.34 -21.01
N GLN A 233 1.53 -12.81 -22.22
CA GLN A 233 1.25 -13.59 -23.41
C GLN A 233 2.25 -14.74 -23.50
N ASN A 234 1.75 -15.97 -23.47
CA ASN A 234 2.56 -17.15 -23.76
C ASN A 234 3.10 -17.01 -25.18
N ILE A 235 4.42 -16.98 -25.33
CA ILE A 235 5.06 -17.18 -26.64
C ILE A 235 4.84 -18.64 -27.00
N ALA A 236 3.68 -18.94 -27.59
CA ALA A 236 3.50 -20.17 -28.33
C ALA A 236 4.56 -20.14 -29.43
N PHE A 237 5.47 -21.13 -29.44
CA PHE A 237 6.34 -21.32 -30.59
C PHE A 237 5.44 -21.34 -31.83
N PRO A 238 5.63 -20.43 -32.80
CA PRO A 238 4.74 -20.37 -33.95
C PRO A 238 4.73 -21.76 -34.58
N PRO A 239 3.55 -22.32 -34.94
CA PRO A 239 3.47 -23.64 -35.54
C PRO A 239 4.46 -23.77 -36.71
N VAL A 240 4.65 -22.68 -37.45
CA VAL A 240 5.64 -22.55 -38.54
C VAL A 240 7.05 -22.90 -38.10
N ALA A 241 7.53 -22.42 -36.94
CA ALA A 241 8.86 -22.74 -36.44
C ALA A 241 9.00 -24.22 -36.07
N LEU A 242 7.95 -24.84 -35.51
CA LEU A 242 7.90 -26.28 -35.27
C LEU A 242 7.94 -27.09 -36.59
N TRP A 243 7.19 -26.66 -37.61
CA TRP A 243 7.22 -27.31 -38.92
C TRP A 243 8.58 -27.14 -39.62
N VAL A 244 9.24 -25.99 -39.45
CA VAL A 244 10.58 -25.75 -39.99
C VAL A 244 11.63 -26.63 -39.30
N THR A 245 11.59 -26.78 -37.97
CA THR A 245 12.53 -27.66 -37.26
C THR A 245 12.32 -29.13 -37.61
N VAL A 246 11.06 -29.58 -37.69
CA VAL A 246 10.73 -30.93 -38.16
C VAL A 246 11.19 -31.14 -39.61
N GLY A 247 10.96 -30.17 -40.49
CA GLY A 247 11.41 -30.22 -41.88
C GLY A 247 12.93 -30.32 -42.01
N LEU A 248 13.67 -29.50 -41.26
CA LEU A 248 15.14 -29.55 -41.20
C LEU A 248 15.65 -30.90 -40.69
N ALA A 249 15.03 -31.45 -39.64
CA ALA A 249 15.41 -32.75 -39.10
C ALA A 249 15.18 -33.88 -40.11
N VAL A 250 14.06 -33.85 -40.84
CA VAL A 250 13.77 -34.83 -41.91
C VAL A 250 14.76 -34.69 -43.07
N CYS A 251 15.06 -33.46 -43.51
CA CYS A 251 16.06 -33.22 -44.54
C CYS A 251 17.45 -33.74 -44.13
N LEU A 252 17.87 -33.51 -42.88
CA LEU A 252 19.13 -34.03 -42.35
C LEU A 252 19.14 -35.57 -42.32
N LEU A 253 18.05 -36.21 -41.88
CA LEU A 253 17.92 -37.66 -41.90
C LEU A 253 18.01 -38.24 -43.31
N VAL A 254 17.33 -37.63 -44.29
CA VAL A 254 17.39 -38.06 -45.70
C VAL A 254 18.80 -37.92 -46.26
N LEU A 255 19.49 -36.81 -45.97
CA LEU A 255 20.89 -36.60 -46.37
C LEU A 255 21.81 -37.66 -45.75
N LEU A 256 21.65 -37.97 -44.46
CA LEU A 256 22.42 -39.01 -43.78
C LEU A 256 22.17 -40.40 -44.39
N ILE A 257 20.92 -40.72 -44.74
CA ILE A 257 20.57 -41.99 -45.41
C ILE A 257 21.19 -42.05 -46.81
N ALA A 258 21.10 -40.96 -47.58
CA ALA A 258 21.69 -40.88 -48.92
C ALA A 258 23.22 -41.02 -48.88
N LEU A 259 23.88 -40.32 -47.96
CA LEU A 259 25.32 -40.46 -47.73
C LEU A 259 25.69 -41.88 -47.31
N ALA A 260 24.94 -42.51 -46.41
CA ALA A 260 25.16 -43.89 -46.02
C ALA A 260 24.97 -44.87 -47.19
N ALA A 261 24.00 -44.63 -48.07
CA ALA A 261 23.77 -45.45 -49.26
C ALA A 261 24.90 -45.29 -50.29
N VAL A 262 25.37 -44.07 -50.53
CA VAL A 262 26.52 -43.80 -51.42
C VAL A 262 27.79 -44.40 -50.85
N CYS A 263 28.06 -44.23 -49.54
CA CYS A 263 29.20 -44.88 -48.87
C CYS A 263 29.12 -46.40 -49.01
N ARG A 264 27.94 -47.02 -48.79
CA ARG A 264 27.77 -48.47 -48.96
C ARG A 264 28.01 -48.93 -50.40
N ARG A 265 27.52 -48.19 -51.40
CA ARG A 265 27.76 -48.51 -52.82
C ARG A 265 29.25 -48.42 -53.17
N LYS A 266 29.92 -47.35 -52.75
CA LYS A 266 31.34 -47.13 -53.00
C LYS A 266 32.23 -48.18 -52.30
N ILE A 267 31.88 -48.56 -51.07
CA ILE A 267 32.56 -49.67 -50.36
C ILE A 267 32.33 -51.01 -51.08
N LYS A 268 31.11 -51.26 -51.57
CA LYS A 268 30.80 -52.49 -52.32
C LYS A 268 31.58 -52.57 -53.63
N GLU A 269 31.62 -51.48 -54.40
CA GLU A 269 32.41 -51.38 -55.64
C GLU A 269 33.90 -51.63 -55.37
N SER A 270 34.47 -50.95 -54.37
CA SER A 270 35.88 -51.15 -53.98
C SER A 270 36.18 -52.58 -53.49
N CYS A 271 35.22 -53.23 -52.81
CA CYS A 271 35.37 -54.62 -52.36
C CYS A 271 35.25 -55.62 -53.52
N GLU A 272 34.37 -55.36 -54.49
CA GLU A 272 34.27 -56.16 -55.72
C GLU A 272 35.52 -56.01 -56.59
N GLU A 273 36.10 -54.81 -56.67
CA GLU A 273 37.35 -54.53 -57.38
C GLU A 273 38.54 -55.22 -56.70
N ALA A 274 38.71 -55.07 -55.38
CA ALA A 274 39.74 -55.79 -54.62
C ALA A 274 39.60 -57.32 -54.70
N LYS A 275 38.36 -57.84 -54.79
CA LYS A 275 38.13 -59.28 -54.98
C LYS A 275 38.59 -59.75 -56.35
N ARG A 276 38.34 -58.98 -57.42
CA ARG A 276 38.81 -59.31 -58.78
C ARG A 276 40.33 -59.27 -58.86
N GLU A 277 40.97 -58.26 -58.28
CA GLU A 277 42.44 -58.17 -58.19
C GLU A 277 43.04 -59.36 -57.42
N ALA A 278 42.41 -59.76 -56.31
CA ALA A 278 42.85 -60.94 -55.54
C ALA A 278 42.64 -62.26 -56.29
N GLU A 279 41.61 -62.35 -57.14
CA GLU A 279 41.34 -63.54 -57.96
C GLU A 279 42.30 -63.63 -59.14
N GLU A 280 42.62 -62.50 -59.80
CA GLU A 280 43.68 -62.42 -60.82
C GLU A 280 45.07 -62.73 -60.25
N ALA A 281 45.39 -62.24 -59.05
CA ALA A 281 46.67 -62.55 -58.38
C ALA A 281 46.82 -64.06 -58.09
N LYS A 282 45.75 -64.73 -57.67
CA LYS A 282 45.76 -66.19 -57.44
C LYS A 282 45.96 -66.99 -58.73
N VAL A 283 45.35 -66.56 -59.84
CA VAL A 283 45.52 -67.21 -61.14
C VAL A 283 46.98 -67.10 -61.61
N LEU A 284 47.63 -65.95 -61.38
CA LEU A 284 49.05 -65.77 -61.68
C LEU A 284 49.98 -66.63 -60.80
N GLU A 285 49.67 -66.77 -59.51
CA GLU A 285 50.40 -67.67 -58.60
C GLU A 285 50.26 -69.15 -59.03
N GLU A 286 49.06 -69.61 -59.41
CA GLU A 286 48.86 -70.98 -59.92
C GLU A 286 49.59 -71.22 -61.26
N GLU A 287 49.71 -70.21 -62.12
CA GLU A 287 50.45 -70.30 -63.38
C GLU A 287 51.98 -70.34 -63.17
N GLU A 288 52.51 -69.65 -62.14
CA GLU A 288 53.91 -69.76 -61.71
C GLU A 288 54.24 -71.11 -61.04
N GLU A 289 53.34 -71.65 -60.21
CA GLU A 289 53.50 -73.01 -59.64
C GLU A 289 53.48 -74.09 -60.74
N SER A 290 52.61 -73.96 -61.74
CA SER A 290 52.55 -74.89 -62.88
C SER A 290 53.83 -74.88 -63.74
N LYS A 291 54.42 -73.70 -63.99
CA LYS A 291 55.70 -73.58 -64.70
C LYS A 291 56.89 -74.13 -63.90
N THR A 292 56.84 -74.05 -62.57
CA THR A 292 57.89 -74.59 -61.70
C THR A 292 57.82 -76.12 -61.57
N GLY A 293 56.62 -76.71 -61.60
CA GLY A 293 56.43 -78.17 -61.62
C GLY A 293 56.93 -78.86 -62.90
N MET A 294 56.92 -78.15 -64.03
CA MET A 294 57.34 -78.70 -65.32
C MET A 294 58.86 -78.68 -65.56
N ILE A 295 59.63 -77.99 -64.69
CA ILE A 295 61.11 -77.95 -64.75
C ILE A 295 61.75 -79.08 -63.91
N SER A 296 61.03 -79.71 -62.97
CA SER A 296 61.58 -80.77 -62.11
C SER A 296 61.49 -82.21 -62.66
N LEU A 297 61.00 -82.42 -63.89
CA LEU A 297 60.87 -83.76 -64.50
C LEU A 297 61.83 -84.01 -65.68
N LYS A 298 62.86 -83.17 -65.81
CA LYS A 298 63.93 -83.35 -66.80
C LYS A 298 65.29 -83.09 -66.18
N SER A 299 65.68 -83.96 -65.25
CA SER A 299 67.07 -84.30 -64.97
C SER A 299 67.18 -85.75 -64.53
#